data_AF-A0A6A5HN78-F1
#
_entry.id   AF-A0A6A5HN78-F1
#
_cell.length_a   1.000
_cell.length_b   1.000
_cell.length_c   1.000
_cell.angle_alpha   90.00
_cell.angle_beta   90.00
_cell.angle_gamma   90.00
#
_symmetry.space_group_name_H-M   'P 1'
#
loop_
_entity.id
_entity.type
_entity.pdbx_description
1 polymer ?
#
loop_
_entity_poly.entity_id
_entity_poly.type
_entity_poly.pdbx_seq_one_letter_code
_entity_poly.pdbx_strand_id
1 'polypeptide(L)'
;MFHVLLFSVLFVFPIPSTSEHCDQSILLSLFKCSDIASNLTIQLQKLKDMPPASQMGIYVDMCESYLFCLEKIECPDAQKHLQPREKAVTSMCNGMKFMAGPFGKCVEKLRSNSPSLKKYPCARHLVNKVGRPGNCEMYQKENECTQNLVKDQCGIEALDELETHKSYILSQMHCK
;
A
#
# COMPACT_ATOMS: atom_id res chain seq x y z
N MET A 1 2.65 11.90 8.76
CA MET A 1 4.06 12.04 8.33
C MET A 1 4.43 10.91 7.35
N PHE A 2 3.54 10.61 6.39
CA PHE A 2 3.86 9.95 5.11
C PHE A 2 4.27 11.00 4.06
N HIS A 3 4.68 12.17 4.54
CA HIS A 3 5.06 13.30 3.71
C HIS A 3 6.56 13.16 3.39
N VAL A 4 6.84 13.11 2.08
CA VAL A 4 8.01 13.67 1.41
C VAL A 4 9.03 12.69 0.81
N LEU A 5 9.20 11.45 1.29
CA LEU A 5 10.32 10.63 0.77
C LEU A 5 10.04 9.80 -0.49
N LEU A 6 8.78 9.59 -0.89
CA LEU A 6 8.47 8.80 -2.10
C LEU A 6 8.38 9.62 -3.40
N PHE A 7 8.30 10.94 -3.31
CA PHE A 7 7.85 11.79 -4.43
C PHE A 7 8.96 12.31 -5.36
N SER A 8 10.22 12.27 -4.94
CA SER A 8 11.31 12.93 -5.68
C SER A 8 12.03 12.06 -6.73
N VAL A 9 11.67 10.78 -6.86
CA VAL A 9 12.35 9.84 -7.80
C VAL A 9 11.57 9.67 -9.12
N LEU A 10 10.40 10.29 -9.25
CA LEU A 10 9.52 10.12 -10.41
C LEU A 10 9.85 11.01 -11.62
N PHE A 11 10.79 11.94 -11.50
CA PHE A 11 11.03 12.92 -12.55
C PHE A 11 12.51 13.00 -12.99
N VAL A 12 12.70 12.56 -14.24
CA VAL A 12 13.80 12.87 -15.17
C VAL A 12 15.12 12.15 -14.92
N PHE A 13 15.34 11.04 -15.64
CA PHE A 13 16.68 10.61 -16.02
C PHE A 13 16.79 10.56 -17.55
N PRO A 14 17.94 10.99 -18.12
CA PRO A 14 18.17 10.98 -19.55
C PRO A 14 18.29 9.53 -20.05
N ILE A 15 17.56 9.21 -21.11
CA ILE A 15 17.61 7.91 -21.78
C ILE A 15 18.99 7.81 -22.47
N PRO A 16 19.88 6.86 -22.10
CA PRO A 16 21.08 6.59 -22.86
C PRO A 16 20.68 5.80 -24.11
N SER A 17 20.95 6.39 -25.27
CA SER A 17 20.70 5.79 -26.57
C SER A 17 21.81 4.78 -26.91
N THR A 18 21.54 3.48 -26.86
CA THR A 18 22.18 2.46 -27.73
C THR A 18 21.38 1.15 -27.78
N SER A 19 20.81 0.85 -28.95
CA SER A 19 20.52 -0.47 -29.58
C SER A 19 20.10 -1.64 -28.65
N GLU A 20 18.82 -1.93 -28.45
CA GLU A 20 17.83 -2.45 -29.41
C GLU A 20 16.66 -1.46 -29.60
N HIS A 21 16.30 -1.14 -30.85
CA HIS A 21 15.32 -0.09 -31.15
C HIS A 21 13.90 -0.52 -30.77
N CYS A 22 13.52 -0.27 -29.52
CA CYS A 22 12.14 -0.25 -29.11
C CYS A 22 11.37 0.77 -29.96
N ASP A 23 10.34 0.29 -30.66
CA ASP A 23 9.51 1.04 -31.59
C ASP A 23 8.83 2.25 -30.93
N GLN A 24 8.52 3.27 -31.73
CA GLN A 24 7.86 4.51 -31.30
C GLN A 24 6.47 4.25 -30.70
N SER A 25 5.84 3.10 -31.02
CA SER A 25 4.62 2.60 -30.38
C SER A 25 4.76 2.35 -28.87
N ILE A 26 5.97 2.04 -28.39
CA ILE A 26 6.26 1.83 -26.96
C ILE A 26 6.23 3.16 -26.20
N LEU A 27 6.68 4.26 -26.82
CA LEU A 27 6.55 5.59 -26.21
C LEU A 27 5.09 5.93 -25.93
N LEU A 28 4.18 5.65 -26.88
CA LEU A 28 2.75 5.87 -26.68
C LEU A 28 2.18 5.02 -25.53
N SER A 29 2.59 3.76 -25.42
CA SER A 29 2.21 2.88 -24.31
C SER A 29 2.75 3.37 -22.96
N LEU A 30 4.01 3.80 -22.92
CA LEU A 30 4.62 4.41 -21.72
C LEU A 30 3.89 5.69 -21.29
N PHE A 31 3.50 6.56 -22.25
CA PHE A 31 2.71 7.75 -21.96
C PHE A 31 1.36 7.38 -21.34
N LYS A 32 0.64 6.40 -21.92
CA LYS A 32 -0.64 5.90 -21.36
C LYS A 32 -0.48 5.38 -19.93
N CYS A 33 0.56 4.59 -19.65
CA CYS A 33 0.81 4.13 -18.29
C CYS A 33 1.18 5.29 -17.35
N SER A 34 1.92 6.27 -17.85
CA SER A 34 2.27 7.47 -17.08
C SER A 34 1.04 8.31 -16.73
N ASP A 35 0.03 8.38 -17.59
CA ASP A 35 -1.23 9.07 -17.30
C ASP A 35 -1.99 8.39 -16.15
N ILE A 36 -2.03 7.05 -16.12
CA ILE A 36 -2.63 6.29 -15.01
C ILE A 36 -1.87 6.60 -13.71
N ALA A 37 -0.54 6.54 -13.73
CA ALA A 37 0.29 6.86 -12.55
C ALA A 37 0.10 8.30 -12.07
N SER A 38 -0.03 9.25 -13.00
CA SER A 38 -0.24 10.66 -12.70
C SER A 38 -1.61 10.89 -12.08
N ASN A 39 -2.66 10.27 -12.62
CA ASN A 39 -3.99 10.33 -12.04
C ASN A 39 -4.01 9.70 -10.64
N LEU A 40 -3.41 8.52 -10.46
CA LEU A 40 -3.30 7.87 -9.14
C LEU A 40 -2.58 8.79 -8.15
N THR A 41 -1.48 9.40 -8.57
CA THR A 41 -0.73 10.37 -7.77
C THR A 41 -1.59 11.56 -7.37
N ILE A 42 -2.30 12.17 -8.31
CA ILE A 42 -3.19 13.31 -8.04
C ILE A 42 -4.27 12.93 -7.03
N GLN A 43 -4.89 11.75 -7.19
CA GLN A 43 -5.94 11.31 -6.28
C GLN A 43 -5.39 11.01 -4.88
N LEU A 44 -4.21 10.42 -4.76
CA LEU A 44 -3.55 10.19 -3.47
C LEU A 44 -3.09 11.50 -2.81
N GLN A 45 -2.65 12.50 -3.58
CA GLN A 45 -2.26 13.81 -3.05
C GLN A 45 -3.44 14.60 -2.48
N LYS A 46 -4.65 14.38 -3.00
CA LYS A 46 -5.87 14.97 -2.44
C LYS A 46 -6.21 14.38 -1.06
N LEU A 47 -5.65 13.23 -0.72
CA LEU A 47 -5.88 12.60 0.56
C LEU A 47 -4.97 13.22 1.62
N LYS A 48 -5.60 13.80 2.64
CA LYS A 48 -4.90 14.30 3.83
C LYS A 48 -4.41 13.16 4.72
N ASP A 49 -5.20 12.10 4.79
CA ASP A 49 -4.94 10.86 5.53
C ASP A 49 -5.33 9.66 4.65
N MET A 50 -4.83 8.46 4.98
CA MET A 50 -5.18 7.25 4.24
C MET A 50 -6.71 7.02 4.30
N PRO A 51 -7.37 6.63 3.19
CA PRO A 51 -8.82 6.53 3.17
C PRO A 51 -9.29 5.32 4.00
N PRO A 52 -10.56 5.30 4.45
CA PRO A 52 -11.18 4.11 5.02
C PRO A 52 -11.11 2.92 4.07
N ALA A 53 -11.18 1.69 4.60
CA ALA A 53 -11.07 0.47 3.80
C ALA A 53 -12.17 0.41 2.72
N SER A 54 -13.36 0.93 3.04
CA SER A 54 -14.50 1.05 2.13
C SER A 54 -14.24 1.94 0.90
N GLN A 55 -13.29 2.88 1.00
CA GLN A 55 -12.97 3.84 -0.08
C GLN A 55 -11.66 3.51 -0.80
N MET A 56 -10.95 2.46 -0.36
CA MET A 56 -9.68 2.03 -0.95
C MET A 56 -9.81 1.45 -2.36
N GLY A 57 -10.98 0.89 -2.71
CA GLY A 57 -11.17 0.13 -3.96
C GLY A 57 -10.73 0.87 -5.21
N ILE A 58 -11.12 2.15 -5.34
CA ILE A 58 -10.76 2.99 -6.50
C ILE A 58 -9.24 3.12 -6.65
N TYR A 59 -8.51 3.24 -5.53
CA TYR A 59 -7.05 3.35 -5.55
C TYR A 59 -6.39 2.02 -5.90
N VAL A 60 -6.94 0.91 -5.39
CA VAL A 60 -6.48 -0.45 -5.75
C VAL A 60 -6.66 -0.68 -7.25
N ASP A 61 -7.84 -0.38 -7.81
CA ASP A 61 -8.14 -0.57 -9.23
C ASP A 61 -7.20 0.24 -10.13
N MET A 62 -6.92 1.50 -9.76
CA MET A 62 -5.97 2.35 -10.48
C MET A 62 -4.54 1.82 -10.40
N CYS A 63 -4.16 1.26 -9.24
CA CYS A 63 -2.83 0.70 -9.01
C CYS A 63 -2.64 -0.60 -9.82
N GLU A 64 -3.61 -1.50 -9.80
CA GLU A 64 -3.60 -2.73 -10.61
C GLU A 64 -3.64 -2.41 -12.12
N SER A 65 -4.42 -1.41 -12.54
CA SER A 65 -4.44 -0.92 -13.93
C SER A 65 -3.08 -0.41 -14.39
N TYR A 66 -2.34 0.28 -13.51
CA TYR A 66 -1.00 0.74 -13.83
C TYR A 66 0.00 -0.41 -13.97
N LEU A 67 -0.01 -1.38 -13.04
CA LEU A 67 0.85 -2.56 -13.12
C LEU A 67 0.59 -3.35 -14.39
N PHE A 68 -0.68 -3.62 -14.69
CA PHE A 68 -1.08 -4.29 -15.93
C PHE A 68 -0.66 -3.53 -17.19
N CYS A 69 -0.65 -2.19 -17.14
CA CYS A 69 -0.15 -1.36 -18.24
C CYS A 69 1.36 -1.57 -18.44
N LEU A 70 2.14 -1.62 -17.36
CA LEU A 70 3.59 -1.86 -17.42
C LEU A 70 3.93 -3.26 -17.93
N GLU A 71 3.20 -4.29 -17.48
CA GLU A 71 3.42 -5.68 -17.90
C GLU A 71 3.25 -5.89 -19.41
N LYS A 72 2.41 -5.07 -20.06
CA LYS A 72 2.17 -5.13 -21.51
C LYS A 72 3.25 -4.44 -22.35
N ILE A 73 4.27 -3.85 -21.74
CA ILE A 73 5.35 -3.19 -22.47
C ILE A 73 6.38 -4.23 -22.87
N GLU A 74 6.32 -4.67 -24.13
CA GLU A 74 7.26 -5.62 -24.72
C GLU A 74 8.51 -4.89 -25.24
N CYS A 75 9.44 -4.57 -24.34
CA CYS A 75 10.71 -3.94 -24.67
C CYS A 75 11.75 -4.25 -23.58
N PRO A 76 12.73 -5.13 -23.82
CA PRO A 76 13.71 -5.55 -22.82
C PRO A 76 14.49 -4.38 -22.20
N ASP A 77 14.89 -3.41 -23.01
CA ASP A 77 15.63 -2.23 -22.57
C ASP A 77 14.77 -1.32 -21.67
N ALA A 78 13.53 -1.03 -22.07
CA ALA A 78 12.60 -0.27 -21.23
C ALA A 78 12.25 -1.03 -19.95
N GLN A 79 12.06 -2.35 -20.03
CA GLN A 79 11.70 -3.18 -18.89
C GLN A 79 12.77 -3.12 -17.79
N LYS A 80 14.06 -3.10 -18.14
CA LYS A 80 15.14 -2.90 -17.17
C LYS A 80 15.01 -1.59 -16.39
N HIS A 81 14.57 -0.52 -17.04
CA HIS A 81 14.33 0.78 -16.41
C HIS A 81 12.99 0.85 -15.65
N LEU A 82 12.00 0.05 -16.07
CA LEU A 82 10.68 -0.01 -15.42
C LEU A 82 10.67 -0.89 -14.18
N GLN A 83 11.48 -1.94 -14.10
CA GLN A 83 11.49 -2.90 -13.00
C GLN A 83 11.56 -2.28 -11.59
N PRO A 84 12.44 -1.28 -11.31
CA PRO A 84 12.44 -0.62 -10.00
C PRO A 84 11.13 0.10 -9.70
N ARG A 85 10.52 0.72 -10.72
CA ARG A 85 9.25 1.43 -10.61
C ARG A 85 8.09 0.47 -10.41
N GLU A 86 8.07 -0.63 -11.15
CA GLU A 86 7.11 -1.71 -11.02
C GLU A 86 7.15 -2.29 -9.60
N LYS A 87 8.33 -2.65 -9.08
CA LYS A 87 8.48 -3.14 -7.69
C LYS A 87 7.96 -2.16 -6.65
N ALA A 88 8.27 -0.87 -6.80
CA ALA A 88 7.79 0.16 -5.89
C ALA A 88 6.26 0.29 -5.93
N VAL A 89 5.67 0.26 -7.13
CA VAL A 89 4.22 0.34 -7.28
C VAL A 89 3.53 -0.93 -6.81
N THR A 90 4.06 -2.12 -7.09
CA THR A 90 3.55 -3.40 -6.55
C THR A 90 3.50 -3.38 -5.02
N SER A 91 4.55 -2.89 -4.37
CA SER A 91 4.56 -2.72 -2.90
C SER A 91 3.47 -1.78 -2.41
N MET A 92 3.24 -0.67 -3.13
CA MET A 92 2.17 0.28 -2.83
C MET A 92 0.77 -0.34 -3.04
N CYS A 93 0.54 -1.02 -4.17
CA CYS A 93 -0.74 -1.66 -4.47
C CYS A 93 -1.08 -2.73 -3.43
N ASN A 94 -0.09 -3.55 -3.03
CA ASN A 94 -0.26 -4.56 -2.00
C ASN A 94 -0.63 -3.92 -0.65
N GLY A 95 -0.03 -2.77 -0.31
CA GLY A 95 -0.42 -1.99 0.86
C GLY A 95 -1.86 -1.51 0.83
N MET A 96 -2.31 -0.97 -0.31
CA MET A 96 -3.70 -0.53 -0.49
C MET A 96 -4.67 -1.71 -0.42
N LYS A 97 -4.35 -2.82 -1.07
CA LYS A 97 -5.16 -4.04 -1.07
C LYS A 97 -5.31 -4.63 0.32
N PHE A 98 -4.21 -4.72 1.06
CA PHE A 98 -4.20 -5.13 2.47
C PHE A 98 -5.09 -4.23 3.34
N MET A 99 -5.00 -2.90 3.16
CA MET A 99 -5.83 -1.96 3.91
C MET A 99 -7.29 -1.92 3.42
N ALA A 100 -7.60 -2.40 2.22
CA ALA A 100 -8.95 -2.62 1.72
C ALA A 100 -9.55 -3.96 2.21
N GLY A 101 -8.69 -4.88 2.63
CA GLY A 101 -9.02 -6.25 3.01
C GLY A 101 -9.71 -6.40 4.38
N PRO A 102 -10.03 -7.65 4.78
CA PRO A 102 -10.58 -7.99 6.08
C PRO A 102 -9.91 -7.31 7.28
N PHE A 103 -8.57 -7.27 7.33
CA PHE A 103 -7.83 -6.63 8.41
C PHE A 103 -7.98 -5.11 8.42
N GLY A 104 -7.90 -4.46 7.26
CA GLY A 104 -8.12 -3.01 7.15
C GLY A 104 -9.52 -2.60 7.62
N LYS A 105 -10.55 -3.39 7.24
CA LYS A 105 -11.93 -3.23 7.72
C LYS A 105 -12.03 -3.47 9.23
N CYS A 106 -11.29 -4.43 9.77
CA CYS A 106 -11.22 -4.68 11.21
C CYS A 106 -10.69 -3.46 11.97
N VAL A 107 -9.60 -2.86 11.48
CA VAL A 107 -9.01 -1.65 12.09
C VAL A 107 -10.01 -0.49 12.08
N GLU A 108 -10.76 -0.31 11.00
CA GLU A 108 -11.86 0.67 10.93
C GLU A 108 -12.93 0.40 11.99
N LYS A 109 -13.41 -0.86 12.07
CA LYS A 109 -14.40 -1.30 13.07
C LYS A 109 -13.92 -1.06 14.51
N LEU A 110 -12.68 -1.43 14.83
CA LEU A 110 -12.10 -1.30 16.17
C LEU A 110 -11.94 0.17 16.61
N ARG A 111 -11.80 1.10 15.65
CA ARG A 111 -11.76 2.54 15.94
C ARG A 111 -13.13 3.14 16.14
N SER A 112 -14.10 2.74 15.31
CA SER A 112 -15.48 3.19 15.46
C SER A 112 -16.13 2.62 16.72
N ASN A 113 -15.72 1.41 17.12
CA ASN A 113 -16.20 0.72 18.31
C ASN A 113 -15.02 0.26 19.16
N SER A 114 -14.50 1.19 19.96
CA SER A 114 -13.34 0.93 20.83
C SER A 114 -13.56 -0.30 21.70
N PRO A 115 -12.67 -1.31 21.61
CA PRO A 115 -12.80 -2.53 22.42
C PRO A 115 -12.45 -2.25 23.89
N SER A 116 -12.90 -3.13 24.78
CA SER A 116 -12.64 -3.01 26.21
C SER A 116 -11.14 -3.13 26.52
N LEU A 117 -10.54 -2.08 27.08
CA LEU A 117 -9.13 -2.08 27.50
C LEU A 117 -8.85 -3.06 28.65
N LYS A 118 -9.89 -3.45 29.42
CA LYS A 118 -9.75 -4.49 30.45
C LYS A 118 -9.55 -5.87 29.82
N LYS A 119 -10.22 -6.16 28.71
CA LYS A 119 -10.10 -7.44 28.00
C LYS A 119 -8.94 -7.43 27.01
N TYR A 120 -8.71 -6.31 26.34
CA TYR A 120 -7.67 -6.14 25.32
C TYR A 120 -6.81 -4.90 25.62
N PRO A 121 -5.84 -5.01 26.55
CA PRO A 121 -4.99 -3.89 26.92
C PRO A 121 -4.23 -3.28 25.72
N CYS A 122 -3.87 -4.10 24.73
CA CYS A 122 -3.19 -3.68 23.50
C CYS A 122 -3.99 -2.71 22.65
N ALA A 123 -5.32 -2.67 22.79
CA ALA A 123 -6.14 -1.72 22.05
C ALA A 123 -5.85 -0.26 22.39
N ARG A 124 -5.15 0.01 23.51
CA ARG A 124 -4.63 1.37 23.82
C ARG A 124 -3.67 1.91 22.76
N HIS A 125 -3.08 1.03 21.96
CA HIS A 125 -2.15 1.37 20.89
C HIS A 125 -2.85 1.63 19.55
N LEU A 126 -4.17 1.43 19.45
CA LEU A 126 -4.95 1.83 18.29
C LEU A 126 -4.97 3.37 18.22
N VAL A 127 -4.13 3.92 17.35
CA VAL A 127 -4.03 5.37 17.19
C VAL A 127 -5.27 5.90 16.44
N ASN A 128 -5.80 7.05 16.87
CA ASN A 128 -6.84 7.81 16.17
C ASN A 128 -6.37 8.42 14.83
N LYS A 129 -5.21 8.02 14.31
CA LYS A 129 -4.72 8.43 12.99
C LYS A 129 -5.30 7.50 11.94
N VAL A 130 -6.25 8.01 11.16
CA VAL A 130 -6.85 7.31 10.03
C VAL A 130 -5.73 6.71 9.16
N GLY A 131 -5.84 5.42 8.85
CA GLY A 131 -4.83 4.70 8.06
C GLY A 131 -3.75 3.93 8.81
N ARG A 132 -3.42 4.26 10.06
CA ARG A 132 -2.30 3.60 10.76
C ARG A 132 -2.76 2.50 11.74
N PRO A 133 -2.64 1.20 11.43
CA PRO A 133 -3.40 0.17 12.14
C PRO A 133 -2.97 -0.09 13.61
N GLY A 134 -1.91 0.59 14.08
CA GLY A 134 -1.44 0.56 15.46
C GLY A 134 -0.05 1.20 15.59
N ASN A 135 0.74 0.68 16.52
CA ASN A 135 2.16 1.03 16.68
C ASN A 135 3.02 -0.24 16.80
N CYS A 136 4.33 -0.07 16.89
CA CYS A 136 5.25 -1.20 16.98
C CYS A 136 5.01 -2.08 18.22
N GLU A 137 4.66 -1.50 19.36
CA GLU A 137 4.43 -2.25 20.60
C GLU A 137 3.26 -3.23 20.46
N MET A 138 2.18 -2.80 19.81
CA MET A 138 1.01 -3.62 19.52
C MET A 138 1.36 -4.91 18.77
N TYR A 139 2.24 -4.84 17.78
CA TYR A 139 2.57 -5.97 16.91
C TYR A 139 3.83 -6.74 17.31
N GLN A 140 4.69 -6.16 18.14
CA GLN A 140 5.92 -6.80 18.62
C GLN A 140 5.73 -7.35 20.05
N LYS A 141 5.51 -6.46 21.02
CA LYS A 141 5.46 -6.82 22.45
C LYS A 141 4.11 -7.41 22.85
N GLU A 142 3.03 -6.91 22.26
CA GLU A 142 1.66 -7.28 22.61
C GLU A 142 0.98 -8.07 21.48
N ASN A 143 1.76 -8.81 20.71
CA ASN A 143 1.28 -9.53 19.53
C ASN A 143 0.13 -10.50 19.86
N GLU A 144 0.25 -11.27 20.93
CA GLU A 144 -0.78 -12.23 21.32
C GLU A 144 -2.09 -11.53 21.68
N CYS A 145 -2.02 -10.43 22.43
CA CYS A 145 -3.19 -9.59 22.70
C CYS A 145 -3.81 -9.07 21.40
N THR A 146 -2.98 -8.64 20.45
CA THR A 146 -3.44 -8.13 19.14
C THR A 146 -4.09 -9.21 18.29
N GLN A 147 -3.51 -10.40 18.22
CA GLN A 147 -4.08 -11.55 17.50
C GLN A 147 -5.44 -11.93 18.10
N ASN A 148 -5.54 -12.02 19.43
CA ASN A 148 -6.79 -12.31 20.12
C ASN A 148 -7.83 -11.21 19.92
N LEU A 149 -7.43 -9.94 19.97
CA LEU A 149 -8.32 -8.81 19.68
C LEU A 149 -8.90 -8.89 18.27
N VAL A 150 -8.05 -9.10 17.26
CA VAL A 150 -8.47 -9.17 15.86
C VAL A 150 -9.37 -10.38 15.63
N LYS A 151 -8.98 -11.56 16.11
CA LYS A 151 -9.76 -12.80 15.98
C LYS A 151 -11.14 -12.65 16.62
N ASP A 152 -11.20 -12.18 17.85
CA ASP A 152 -12.46 -12.08 18.60
C ASP A 152 -13.40 -11.02 18.02
N GLN A 153 -12.86 -9.89 17.55
CA GLN A 153 -13.67 -8.77 17.09
C GLN A 153 -14.00 -8.83 15.60
N CYS A 154 -13.20 -9.54 14.81
CA CYS A 154 -13.24 -9.47 13.34
C CYS A 154 -13.19 -10.84 12.64
N GLY A 155 -12.95 -11.93 13.36
CA GLY A 155 -12.92 -13.28 12.80
C GLY A 155 -11.55 -13.72 12.31
N ILE A 156 -11.49 -14.98 11.85
CA ILE A 156 -10.23 -15.64 11.48
C ILE A 156 -9.60 -15.05 10.22
N GLU A 157 -10.40 -14.64 9.24
CA GLU A 157 -9.90 -14.07 7.98
C GLU A 157 -9.06 -12.79 8.20
N ALA A 158 -9.51 -11.93 9.12
CA ALA A 158 -8.77 -10.73 9.49
C ALA A 158 -7.48 -11.05 10.27
N LEU A 159 -7.47 -12.14 11.05
CA LEU A 159 -6.27 -12.61 11.72
C LEU A 159 -5.26 -13.17 10.71
N ASP A 160 -5.70 -14.03 9.80
CA ASP A 160 -4.83 -14.65 8.79
C ASP A 160 -4.17 -13.59 7.91
N GLU A 161 -4.92 -12.55 7.52
CA GLU A 161 -4.38 -11.44 6.73
C GLU A 161 -3.38 -10.59 7.53
N LEU A 162 -3.64 -10.33 8.82
CA LEU A 162 -2.67 -9.70 9.72
C LEU A 162 -1.37 -10.51 9.80
N GLU A 163 -1.46 -11.81 10.02
CA GLU A 163 -0.29 -12.68 10.19
C GLU A 163 0.53 -12.75 8.92
N THR A 164 -0.13 -12.95 7.78
CA THR A 164 0.49 -13.01 6.45
C THR A 164 1.27 -11.72 6.13
N HIS A 165 0.75 -10.57 6.52
CA HIS A 165 1.33 -9.26 6.19
C HIS A 165 2.03 -8.58 7.37
N LYS A 166 2.27 -9.28 8.48
CA LYS A 166 2.84 -8.69 9.69
C LYS A 166 4.20 -8.03 9.44
N SER A 167 5.07 -8.68 8.66
CA SER A 167 6.38 -8.14 8.29
C SER A 167 6.26 -6.83 7.50
N TYR A 168 5.31 -6.75 6.58
CA TYR A 168 5.00 -5.54 5.82
C TYR A 168 4.54 -4.42 6.75
N ILE A 169 3.61 -4.68 7.66
CA ILE A 169 3.10 -3.69 8.63
C ILE A 169 4.25 -3.10 9.47
N LEU A 170 5.12 -3.96 10.01
CA LEU A 170 6.26 -3.55 10.82
C LEU A 170 7.26 -2.70 10.00
N SER A 171 7.52 -3.10 8.75
CA SER A 171 8.38 -2.37 7.83
C SER A 171 7.85 -0.96 7.52
N GLN A 172 6.56 -0.84 7.20
CA GLN A 172 5.91 0.45 6.92
C GLN A 172 5.87 1.39 8.14
N MET A 173 5.84 0.84 9.35
CA MET A 173 5.92 1.62 10.58
C MET A 173 7.35 1.97 11.02
N HIS A 174 8.36 1.47 10.29
CA HIS A 174 9.77 1.57 10.67
C HIS A 174 10.05 1.03 12.07
N CYS A 175 9.40 -0.08 12.42
CA CYS A 175 9.66 -0.78 13.68
C CYS A 175 11.06 -1.42 13.62
N LYS A 176 11.83 -1.22 14.68
CA LYS A 176 13.17 -1.81 14.86
C LYS A 176 13.07 -3.20 15.48
#